data_AF-A0A926NXZ9-F1
#
_entry.id   AF-A0A926NXZ9-F1
#
_cell.length_a   1.000
_cell.length_b   1.000
_cell.length_c   1.000
_cell.angle_alpha   90.00
_cell.angle_beta   90.00
_cell.angle_gamma   90.00
#
_symmetry.space_group_name_H-M   'P 1'
#
loop_
_entity.id
_entity.type
_entity.pdbx_description
1 polymer ?
#
loop_
_entity_poly.entity_id
_entity_poly.type
_entity_poly.pdbx_seq_one_letter_code
_entity_poly.pdbx_strand_id
1 'polypeptide(L)'
;MARTSHDIERIFKLQKQIHVLSSWLLQKLDGQATELADKEQRILLALSNGDLARHDLFIARAADRLKSILAELGELTEARDKVQTEYIRQRMMLKVMEQRLAKMRGDEQRKAEDRELTDLLEHHLRRSA
;
A
#
# COMPACT_ATOMS: atom_id res chain seq x y z
N MET A 1 13.80 24.27 12.93
CA MET A 1 14.77 23.18 13.22
C MET A 1 14.64 22.13 12.13
N ALA A 2 15.73 21.80 11.42
CA ALA A 2 15.71 20.79 10.37
C ALA A 2 15.60 19.38 10.99
N ARG A 3 14.71 18.52 10.47
CA ARG A 3 14.60 17.13 10.93
C ARG A 3 15.93 16.41 10.72
N THR A 4 16.33 15.59 11.71
CA THR A 4 17.58 14.84 11.64
C THR A 4 17.46 13.67 10.66
N SER A 5 18.60 13.15 10.18
CA SER A 5 18.65 11.96 9.30
C SER A 5 17.95 10.76 9.94
N HIS A 6 18.11 10.59 11.25
CA HIS A 6 17.45 9.56 12.04
C HIS A 6 15.91 9.69 12.05
N ASP A 7 15.38 10.91 12.20
CA ASP A 7 13.93 11.14 12.16
C ASP A 7 13.33 10.78 10.80
N ILE A 8 14.03 11.14 9.72
CA ILE A 8 13.60 10.84 8.35
C ILE A 8 13.65 9.34 8.09
N GLU A 9 14.65 8.63 8.60
CA GLU A 9 14.75 7.18 8.49
C GLU A 9 13.61 6.47 9.26
N ARG A 10 13.27 6.96 10.47
CA ARG A 10 12.15 6.41 11.24
C ARG A 10 10.82 6.57 10.50
N ILE A 11 10.56 7.76 9.96
CA ILE A 11 9.34 8.01 9.17
C ILE A 11 9.34 7.13 7.91
N PHE A 12 10.48 6.99 7.25
CA PHE A 12 10.60 6.12 6.07
C PHE A 12 10.26 4.65 6.37
N LYS A 13 10.74 4.11 7.51
CA LYS A 13 10.40 2.76 7.96
C LYS A 13 8.90 2.58 8.20
N LEU A 14 8.27 3.55 8.87
CA LEU A 14 6.81 3.54 9.08
C LEU A 14 6.05 3.59 7.75
N GLN A 15 6.47 4.44 6.83
CA GLN A 15 5.85 4.52 5.50
C GLN A 15 5.97 3.23 4.70
N LYS A 16 7.10 2.49 4.85
CA LYS A 16 7.25 1.16 4.24
C LYS A 16 6.23 0.17 4.80
N GLN A 17 6.03 0.17 6.12
CA GLN A 17 5.05 -0.71 6.76
C GLN A 17 3.63 -0.38 6.30
N ILE A 18 3.28 0.91 6.22
CA ILE A 18 1.96 1.35 5.73
C ILE A 18 1.75 0.92 4.28
N HIS A 19 2.77 1.06 3.42
CA HIS A 19 2.68 0.63 2.02
C HIS A 19 2.44 -0.89 1.88
N VAL A 20 3.11 -1.70 2.70
CA VAL A 20 2.88 -3.15 2.77
C VAL A 20 1.46 -3.45 3.27
N LEU A 21 0.99 -2.75 4.30
CA LEU A 21 -0.38 -2.93 4.79
C LEU A 21 -1.41 -2.61 3.71
N SER A 22 -1.21 -1.52 2.95
CA SER A 22 -2.08 -1.13 1.85
C SER A 22 -2.13 -2.19 0.74
N SER A 23 -1.00 -2.85 0.42
CA SER A 23 -1.02 -3.95 -0.57
C SER A 23 -1.79 -5.17 -0.08
N TRP A 24 -1.66 -5.51 1.20
CA TRP A 24 -2.44 -6.59 1.82
C TRP A 24 -3.93 -6.28 1.83
N LEU A 25 -4.32 -5.03 2.10
CA LEU A 25 -5.71 -4.60 2.04
C LEU A 25 -6.29 -4.71 0.62
N LEU A 26 -5.55 -4.30 -0.40
CA LEU A 26 -5.96 -4.47 -1.80
C LEU A 26 -6.19 -5.94 -2.15
N GLN A 27 -5.24 -6.81 -1.79
CA GLN A 27 -5.38 -8.25 -2.02
C GLN A 27 -6.60 -8.84 -1.30
N LYS A 28 -6.89 -8.37 -0.08
CA LYS A 28 -8.08 -8.80 0.66
C LYS A 28 -9.37 -8.39 -0.04
N LEU A 29 -9.44 -7.14 -0.52
CA LEU A 29 -10.61 -6.63 -1.26
C LEU A 29 -10.79 -7.39 -2.58
N ASP A 30 -9.71 -7.67 -3.31
CA ASP A 30 -9.74 -8.49 -4.53
C ASP A 30 -10.23 -9.92 -4.24
N GLY A 31 -9.80 -10.50 -3.12
CA GLY A 31 -10.29 -11.80 -2.64
C GLY A 31 -11.79 -11.80 -2.35
N GLN A 32 -12.28 -10.78 -1.64
CA GLN A 32 -13.71 -10.63 -1.34
C GLN A 32 -14.55 -10.47 -2.62
N ALA A 33 -14.06 -9.69 -3.60
CA ALA A 33 -14.73 -9.54 -4.89
C ALA A 33 -14.81 -10.89 -5.63
N THR A 34 -13.74 -11.69 -5.58
CA THR A 34 -13.72 -13.03 -6.19
C THR A 34 -14.72 -13.97 -5.50
N GLU A 35 -14.78 -13.96 -4.17
CA GLU A 35 -15.77 -14.75 -3.42
C GLU A 35 -17.23 -14.36 -3.74
N LEU A 36 -17.50 -13.08 -3.96
CA LEU A 36 -18.83 -12.61 -4.37
C LEU A 36 -19.16 -13.04 -5.80
N ALA A 37 -18.21 -12.95 -6.73
CA ALA A 37 -18.38 -13.45 -8.10
C ALA A 37 -18.66 -14.97 -8.13
N ASP A 38 -17.97 -15.75 -7.31
CA ASP A 38 -18.24 -17.18 -7.17
C ASP A 38 -19.67 -17.46 -6.64
N LYS A 39 -20.14 -16.66 -5.67
CA LYS A 39 -21.52 -16.76 -5.15
C LYS A 39 -22.54 -16.41 -6.21
N GLU A 40 -22.31 -15.35 -6.99
CA GLU A 40 -23.15 -14.96 -8.12
C GLU A 40 -23.25 -16.11 -9.14
N GLN A 41 -22.11 -16.68 -9.56
CA GLN A 41 -22.07 -17.77 -10.53
C GLN A 41 -22.86 -19.00 -10.03
N ARG A 42 -22.76 -19.34 -8.74
CA ARG A 42 -23.53 -20.45 -8.15
C ARG A 42 -25.04 -20.19 -8.19
N ILE A 43 -25.48 -18.95 -7.97
CA ILE A 43 -26.89 -18.57 -8.05
C ILE A 43 -27.38 -18.70 -9.50
N LEU A 44 -26.60 -18.21 -10.47
CA LEU A 44 -26.93 -18.30 -11.89
C LEU A 44 -27.00 -19.76 -12.37
N LEU A 45 -26.08 -20.62 -11.95
CA LEU A 45 -26.12 -22.06 -12.24
C LEU A 45 -27.32 -22.75 -11.59
N ALA A 46 -27.72 -22.34 -10.38
CA ALA A 46 -28.91 -22.88 -9.73
C ALA A 46 -30.20 -22.44 -10.45
N LEU A 47 -30.23 -21.22 -11.00
CA LEU A 47 -31.32 -20.72 -11.83
C LEU A 47 -31.43 -21.46 -13.17
N SER A 48 -30.31 -21.84 -13.79
CA SER A 48 -30.34 -22.54 -15.09
C SER A 48 -30.80 -23.99 -15.00
N ASN A 49 -30.73 -24.61 -13.82
CA ASN A 49 -30.95 -26.06 -13.63
C ASN A 49 -32.31 -26.43 -12.98
N GLY A 50 -33.17 -25.47 -12.63
CA GLY A 50 -34.39 -25.71 -11.83
C GLY A 50 -35.67 -26.04 -12.61
N ASP A 51 -36.56 -26.86 -12.01
CA ASP A 51 -37.84 -27.35 -12.55
C ASP A 51 -39.06 -26.47 -12.19
N LEU A 52 -40.03 -26.34 -13.10
CA LEU A 52 -40.91 -25.17 -13.32
C LEU A 52 -41.90 -24.78 -12.19
N ALA A 53 -42.22 -25.64 -11.23
CA ALA A 53 -43.34 -25.38 -10.30
C ALA A 53 -42.97 -24.55 -9.04
N ARG A 54 -41.69 -24.36 -8.74
CA ARG A 54 -41.21 -23.52 -7.60
C ARG A 54 -40.36 -22.32 -8.07
N HIS A 55 -40.36 -22.04 -9.37
CA HIS A 55 -39.49 -21.06 -10.01
C HIS A 55 -39.77 -19.63 -9.54
N ASP A 56 -41.01 -19.17 -9.42
CA ASP A 56 -41.28 -17.74 -9.16
C ASP A 56 -40.73 -17.25 -7.80
N LEU A 57 -40.98 -17.99 -6.73
CA LEU A 57 -40.45 -17.69 -5.38
C LEU A 57 -38.92 -17.86 -5.32
N PHE A 58 -38.39 -18.82 -6.07
CA PHE A 58 -36.96 -19.08 -6.15
C PHE A 58 -36.22 -17.97 -6.94
N ILE A 59 -36.78 -17.58 -8.09
CA ILE A 59 -36.32 -16.47 -8.93
C ILE A 59 -36.34 -15.17 -8.14
N ALA A 60 -37.44 -14.87 -7.42
CA ALA A 60 -37.53 -13.66 -6.61
C ALA A 60 -36.42 -13.61 -5.55
N ARG A 61 -36.21 -14.71 -4.80
CA ARG A 61 -35.13 -14.79 -3.80
C ARG A 61 -33.73 -14.74 -4.42
N ALA A 62 -33.53 -15.35 -5.58
CA ALA A 62 -32.27 -15.30 -6.30
C ALA A 62 -31.99 -13.87 -6.79
N ALA A 63 -33.00 -13.18 -7.33
CA ALA A 63 -32.89 -11.79 -7.76
C ALA A 63 -32.56 -10.85 -6.60
N ASP A 64 -33.19 -11.02 -5.44
CA ASP A 64 -32.87 -10.23 -4.24
C ASP A 64 -31.43 -10.49 -3.76
N ARG A 65 -30.98 -11.75 -3.81
CA ARG A 65 -29.60 -12.11 -3.45
C ARG A 65 -28.59 -11.55 -4.45
N LEU A 66 -28.89 -11.57 -5.74
CA LEU A 66 -28.05 -10.94 -6.78
C LEU A 66 -27.98 -9.44 -6.61
N LYS A 67 -29.09 -8.76 -6.28
CA LYS A 67 -29.09 -7.32 -5.96
C LYS A 67 -28.21 -7.00 -4.76
N SER A 68 -28.26 -7.81 -3.70
CA SER A 68 -27.36 -7.65 -2.53
C SER A 68 -25.90 -7.80 -2.94
N ILE A 69 -25.58 -8.83 -3.72
CA ILE A 69 -24.20 -9.07 -4.21
C ILE A 69 -23.71 -7.89 -5.05
N LEU A 70 -24.55 -7.35 -5.94
CA LEU A 70 -24.20 -6.18 -6.76
C LEU A 70 -23.97 -4.93 -5.92
N ALA A 71 -24.77 -4.72 -4.87
CA ALA A 71 -24.57 -3.61 -3.94
C ALA A 71 -23.23 -3.76 -3.18
N GLU A 72 -22.95 -4.96 -2.65
CA GLU A 72 -21.69 -5.28 -1.96
C GLU A 72 -20.47 -5.12 -2.89
N LEU A 73 -20.57 -5.55 -4.15
CA LEU A 73 -19.53 -5.34 -5.16
C LEU A 73 -19.28 -3.86 -5.45
N GLY A 74 -20.34 -3.05 -5.48
CA GLY A 74 -20.23 -1.60 -5.61
C GLY A 74 -19.44 -0.97 -4.46
N GLU A 75 -19.80 -1.32 -3.22
CA GLU A 75 -19.10 -0.84 -2.02
C GLU A 75 -17.63 -1.30 -1.99
N LEU A 76 -17.35 -2.55 -2.36
CA LEU A 76 -15.99 -3.07 -2.45
C LEU A 76 -15.16 -2.35 -3.52
N THR A 77 -15.77 -2.02 -4.66
CA THR A 77 -15.09 -1.30 -5.75
C THR A 77 -14.68 0.11 -5.28
N GLU A 78 -15.60 0.83 -4.63
CA GLU A 78 -15.27 2.15 -4.07
C GLU A 78 -14.20 2.07 -2.98
N ALA A 79 -14.28 1.08 -2.09
CA ALA A 79 -13.28 0.86 -1.05
C ALA A 79 -11.90 0.56 -1.68
N ARG A 80 -11.87 -0.28 -2.70
CA ARG A 80 -10.66 -0.64 -3.44
C ARG A 80 -10.03 0.58 -4.10
N ASP A 81 -10.81 1.43 -4.75
CA ASP A 81 -10.29 2.63 -5.41
C ASP A 81 -9.68 3.62 -4.42
N LYS A 82 -10.29 3.77 -3.23
CA LYS A 82 -9.73 4.59 -2.14
C LYS A 82 -8.39 4.04 -1.67
N VAL A 83 -8.29 2.74 -1.40
CA VAL A 83 -7.03 2.11 -0.97
C VAL A 83 -5.98 2.17 -2.08
N GLN A 84 -6.37 1.97 -3.34
CA GLN A 84 -5.47 2.03 -4.49
C GLN A 84 -4.87 3.43 -4.66
N THR A 85 -5.67 4.47 -4.50
CA THR A 85 -5.21 5.86 -4.54
C THR A 85 -4.16 6.12 -3.46
N GLU A 86 -4.42 5.70 -2.22
CA GLU A 86 -3.47 5.86 -1.11
C GLU A 86 -2.22 4.99 -1.30
N TYR A 87 -2.36 3.78 -1.83
CA TYR A 87 -1.24 2.90 -2.16
C TYR A 87 -0.28 3.54 -3.17
N ILE A 88 -0.81 4.13 -4.24
CA ILE A 88 -0.02 4.85 -5.26
C ILE A 88 0.68 6.07 -4.64
N ARG A 89 -0.04 6.84 -3.82
CA ARG A 89 0.51 8.00 -3.10
C ARG A 89 1.67 7.61 -2.19
N GLN A 90 1.50 6.56 -1.39
CA GLN A 90 2.52 6.05 -0.47
C GLN A 90 3.75 5.55 -1.24
N ARG A 91 3.55 4.86 -2.38
CA ARG A 91 4.64 4.41 -3.25
C ARG A 91 5.49 5.57 -3.76
N MET A 92 4.85 6.65 -4.23
CA MET A 92 5.57 7.84 -4.69
C MET A 92 6.34 8.52 -3.54
N MET A 93 5.70 8.66 -2.38
CA MET A 93 6.33 9.25 -1.21
C MET A 93 7.56 8.46 -0.75
N LEU A 94 7.47 7.13 -0.74
CA LEU A 94 8.61 6.26 -0.42
C LEU A 94 9.79 6.50 -1.35
N LYS A 95 9.54 6.57 -2.66
CA LYS A 95 10.59 6.85 -3.66
C LYS A 95 11.31 8.19 -3.38
N VAL A 96 10.54 9.24 -3.06
CA VAL A 96 11.11 10.56 -2.76
C VAL A 96 11.91 10.53 -1.45
N MET A 97 11.38 9.87 -0.41
CA MET A 97 12.07 9.75 0.88
C MET A 97 13.37 8.95 0.76
N GLU A 98 13.39 7.89 -0.04
CA GLU A 98 14.57 7.09 -0.33
C GLU A 98 15.67 7.92 -1.00
N GLN A 99 15.32 8.69 -2.03
CA GLN A 99 16.26 9.60 -2.69
C GLN A 99 16.81 10.66 -1.73
N ARG A 100 15.95 11.22 -0.86
CA ARG A 100 16.36 12.20 0.13
C ARG A 100 17.31 11.61 1.16
N LEU A 101 17.04 10.40 1.66
CA LEU A 101 17.91 9.69 2.60
C LEU A 101 19.27 9.37 1.97
N ALA A 102 19.29 8.91 0.72
CA ALA A 102 20.54 8.65 0.00
C ALA A 102 21.40 9.91 -0.12
N LYS A 103 20.79 11.05 -0.47
CA LYS A 103 21.50 12.33 -0.52
C LYS A 103 22.03 12.76 0.84
N MET A 104 21.20 12.69 1.88
CA MET A 104 21.60 13.08 3.23
C MET A 104 22.74 12.23 3.78
N ARG A 105 22.71 10.92 3.55
CA ARG A 105 23.80 10.01 3.94
C ARG A 105 25.09 10.34 3.21
N GLY A 106 25.02 10.67 1.91
CA GLY A 106 26.18 11.13 1.14
C GLY A 106 26.76 12.44 1.68
N ASP A 107 25.90 13.41 2.02
CA ASP A 107 26.32 14.69 2.60
C ASP A 107 26.92 14.51 4.02
N GLU A 108 26.36 13.60 4.82
CA GLU A 108 26.89 13.23 6.15
C GLU A 108 28.27 12.58 6.04
N GLN A 109 28.45 11.68 5.07
CA GLN A 109 29.72 11.00 4.85
C GLN A 109 30.82 11.96 4.37
N ARG A 110 30.52 12.84 3.40
CA ARG A 110 31.47 13.88 2.98
C ARG A 110 31.89 14.80 4.12
N LYS A 111 30.94 15.20 4.97
CA LYS A 111 31.26 16.01 6.16
C LYS A 111 32.12 15.27 7.18
N ALA A 112 32.00 13.95 7.28
CA ALA A 112 32.86 13.14 8.14
C ALA A 112 34.28 13.08 7.55
N GLU A 113 34.41 12.81 6.25
CA GLU A 113 35.69 12.79 5.53
C GLU A 113 36.41 14.14 5.60
N ASP A 114 35.69 15.26 5.40
CA ASP A 114 36.23 16.62 5.50
C ASP A 114 36.76 16.93 6.91
N ARG A 115 36.06 16.45 7.95
CA ARG A 115 36.51 16.60 9.35
C ARG A 115 37.77 15.79 9.62
N GLU A 116 37.81 14.53 9.20
CA GLU A 116 39.00 13.68 9.33
C GLU A 116 40.21 14.31 8.62
N LEU A 117 40.01 14.86 7.41
CA LEU A 117 41.06 15.56 6.68
C LEU A 117 41.56 16.79 7.45
N THR A 118 40.64 17.57 8.02
CA THR A 118 40.97 18.76 8.80
C THR A 118 41.76 18.38 10.06
N ASP A 119 41.33 17.35 10.78
CA ASP A 119 42.01 16.84 11.98
C ASP A 119 43.43 16.33 11.65
N LEU A 120 43.61 15.65 10.51
CA LEU A 120 44.92 15.21 10.03
C LEU A 120 45.85 16.38 9.69
N LEU A 121 45.31 17.42 9.01
CA LEU A 121 46.06 18.63 8.70
C LEU A 121 46.48 19.38 9.97
N GLU A 122 45.59 19.52 10.94
CA GLU A 122 45.90 20.12 12.24
C GLU A 122 46.98 19.33 12.98
N HIS A 123 46.88 18.00 12.98
CA HIS A 123 47.89 17.14 13.62
C HIS A 123 49.25 17.27 12.95
N HIS A 124 49.30 17.34 11.62
CA HIS A 124 50.55 17.52 10.88
C HIS A 124 51.15 18.91 11.10
N LEU A 125 50.34 19.97 11.12
CA LEU A 125 50.79 21.33 11.40
C LEU A 125 51.37 21.48 12.81
N ARG A 126 50.76 20.82 13.82
CA ARG A 126 51.28 20.79 15.19
C ARG A 126 52.58 19.99 15.34
N ARG A 127 52.88 19.07 14.44
CA ARG A 127 54.12 18.27 14.44
C ARG A 127 55.26 18.94 13.67
N SER A 128 54.95 19.84 12.75
CA SER A 128 55.93 20.57 11.93
C SER A 128 56.30 21.95 12.50
N ALA A 129 55.64 22.40 13.58
CA ALA A 129 55.97 23.57 14.37
C ALA A 129 56.77 23.18 15.61
#